data_AF-A0A940LQL5-F1
#
_entry.id   AF-A0A940LQL5-F1
#
_cell.length_a   1.000
_cell.length_b   1.000
_cell.length_c   1.000
_cell.angle_alpha   90.00
_cell.angle_beta   90.00
_cell.angle_gamma   90.00
#
_symmetry.space_group_name_H-M   'P 1'
#
loop_
_entity.id
_entity.type
_entity.pdbx_description
1 polymer ?
#
loop_
_entity_poly.entity_id
_entity_poly.type
_entity_poly.pdbx_seq_one_letter_code
_entity_poly.pdbx_strand_id
1 'polypeptide(L)'
;MSDDGYTLAEAMAALVMVGLAIGGIAQASFMFGKLSRAAVGQAVVGGRLDRAQTDLAGFMSQAGPVVDEAASGFDGAERTLAFDCGDDRCSAELASASGQTRLILRQRGRRAMIRALGDRARARFVYLDERGVQPRWPSGQAAAPRPVALRAVALVDGDVPLAVAPVWARQPATCGFDSISGDCRPVSP
;
A
#
# COMPACT_ATOMS: atom_id res chain seq x y z
N MET A 1 41.40 27.83 34.78
CA MET A 1 40.51 28.04 33.62
C MET A 1 40.90 26.97 32.63
N SER A 2 40.05 25.95 32.50
CA SER A 2 40.31 24.71 31.78
C SER A 2 39.12 24.46 30.87
N ASP A 3 39.18 24.97 29.64
CA ASP A 3 38.09 24.93 28.65
C ASP A 3 38.54 24.29 27.33
N ASP A 4 39.35 23.23 27.38
CA ASP A 4 39.79 22.48 26.17
C ASP A 4 39.33 21.00 26.17
N GLY A 5 38.32 20.66 26.98
CA GLY A 5 37.81 19.28 27.09
C GLY A 5 36.56 18.96 26.25
N TYR A 6 35.95 19.94 25.59
CA TYR A 6 34.59 19.81 25.03
C TYR A 6 34.52 19.37 23.56
N THR A 7 35.64 19.36 22.82
CA THR A 7 35.61 19.13 21.35
C THR A 7 35.64 17.65 20.94
N LEU A 8 36.14 16.76 21.80
CA LEU A 8 36.23 15.32 21.50
C LEU A 8 34.95 14.55 21.82
N ALA A 9 34.23 14.94 22.87
CA ALA A 9 32.96 14.31 23.25
C ALA A 9 31.83 14.61 22.26
N GLU A 10 31.80 15.83 21.71
CA GLU A 10 30.79 16.26 20.73
C GLU A 10 30.96 15.54 19.38
N ALA A 11 32.20 15.31 18.95
CA ALA A 11 32.49 14.56 17.71
C ALA A 11 32.08 13.07 17.82
N MET A 12 32.26 12.45 18.99
CA MET A 12 31.84 11.06 19.24
C MET A 12 30.32 10.91 19.21
N ALA A 13 29.57 11.88 19.74
CA ALA A 13 28.11 11.87 19.71
C ALA A 13 27.56 11.99 18.27
N ALA A 14 28.17 12.84 17.44
CA ALA A 14 27.79 12.99 16.04
C ALA A 14 28.02 11.69 15.24
N LEU A 15 29.14 11.00 15.46
CA LEU A 15 29.44 9.72 14.79
C LEU A 15 28.48 8.60 15.19
N VAL A 16 28.04 8.55 16.46
CA VAL A 16 27.05 7.55 16.92
C VAL A 16 25.67 7.80 16.31
N MET A 17 25.24 9.06 16.18
CA MET A 17 23.97 9.39 15.52
C MET A 17 23.99 9.03 14.02
N VAL A 18 25.12 9.24 13.33
CA VAL A 18 25.28 8.84 11.93
C VAL A 18 25.29 7.30 11.78
N GLY A 19 25.92 6.57 12.70
CA GLY A 19 25.94 5.10 12.69
C GLY A 19 24.55 4.46 12.87
N LEU A 20 23.72 5.01 13.76
CA LEU A 20 22.34 4.54 13.96
C LEU A 20 21.43 4.82 12.76
N ALA A 21 21.64 5.92 12.04
CA ALA A 21 20.89 6.26 10.83
C ALA A 21 21.16 5.28 9.68
N ILE A 22 22.40 4.78 9.55
CA ILE A 22 22.79 3.81 8.50
C ILE A 22 22.29 2.39 8.86
N GLY A 23 22.29 2.03 10.14
CA GLY A 23 21.77 0.74 10.63
C GLY A 23 20.26 0.54 10.36
N GLY A 24 19.46 1.61 10.43
CA GLY A 24 18.02 1.55 10.17
C GLY A 24 17.64 1.27 8.71
N ILE A 25 18.51 1.61 7.75
CA ILE A 25 18.22 1.46 6.31
C ILE A 25 18.34 0.00 5.85
N ALA A 26 19.21 -0.80 6.48
CA ALA A 26 19.44 -2.18 6.07
C ALA A 26 18.26 -3.13 6.38
N GLN A 27 17.48 -2.86 7.44
CA GLN A 27 16.31 -3.68 7.79
C GLN A 27 15.13 -3.45 6.84
N ALA A 28 14.93 -2.23 6.33
CA ALA A 28 13.86 -1.92 5.37
C ALA A 28 14.06 -2.66 4.03
N SER A 29 15.30 -2.71 3.53
CA SER A 29 15.63 -3.40 2.28
C SER A 29 15.39 -4.91 2.34
N PHE A 30 15.56 -5.54 3.52
CA PHE A 30 15.41 -6.98 3.67
C PHE A 30 13.93 -7.44 3.60
N MET A 31 12.97 -6.58 3.96
CA MET A 31 11.54 -6.88 3.81
C MET A 31 11.03 -6.63 2.39
N PHE A 32 11.47 -5.56 1.72
CA PHE A 32 11.13 -5.34 0.30
C PHE A 32 11.72 -6.42 -0.63
N GLY A 33 12.91 -6.93 -0.32
CA GLY A 33 13.56 -8.00 -1.09
C GLY A 33 12.89 -9.39 -0.95
N LYS A 34 12.21 -9.67 0.17
CA LYS A 34 11.43 -10.91 0.33
C LYS A 34 10.09 -10.85 -0.41
N LEU A 35 9.46 -9.68 -0.46
CA LEU A 35 8.24 -9.46 -1.24
C LEU A 35 8.50 -9.54 -2.75
N SER A 36 9.65 -9.06 -3.25
CA SER A 36 9.97 -9.14 -4.67
C SER A 36 10.39 -10.55 -5.14
N ARG A 37 11.05 -11.35 -4.30
CA ARG A 37 11.46 -12.73 -4.66
C ARG A 37 10.35 -13.78 -4.54
N ALA A 38 9.31 -13.56 -3.75
CA ALA A 38 8.18 -14.48 -3.66
C ALA A 38 7.24 -14.42 -4.88
N ALA A 39 7.41 -13.45 -5.79
CA ALA A 39 6.51 -13.20 -6.91
C ALA A 39 6.86 -13.92 -8.23
N VAL A 40 7.90 -14.76 -8.29
CA VAL A 40 8.45 -15.31 -9.57
C VAL A 40 8.22 -16.82 -9.76
N GLY A 41 7.42 -17.50 -8.95
CA GLY A 41 7.24 -18.95 -9.15
C GLY A 41 5.91 -19.53 -8.71
N GLN A 42 4.96 -19.68 -9.66
CA GLN A 42 4.09 -20.87 -9.81
C GLN A 42 3.10 -20.74 -11.00
N ALA A 43 3.40 -21.40 -12.11
CA ALA A 43 2.83 -21.17 -13.44
C ALA A 43 1.45 -21.81 -13.77
N VAL A 44 0.67 -22.31 -12.80
CA VAL A 44 -0.73 -22.75 -13.05
C VAL A 44 -1.71 -22.18 -12.00
N VAL A 45 -1.22 -21.87 -10.80
CA VAL A 45 -1.89 -20.99 -9.83
C VAL A 45 -1.70 -19.50 -10.21
N GLY A 46 -0.65 -19.20 -10.98
CA GLY A 46 -0.29 -17.87 -11.49
C GLY A 46 -1.44 -17.17 -12.22
N GLY A 47 -2.09 -17.80 -13.20
CA GLY A 47 -3.09 -17.08 -14.02
C GLY A 47 -4.32 -16.52 -13.28
N ARG A 48 -4.73 -17.11 -12.14
CA ARG A 48 -5.82 -16.56 -11.31
C ARG A 48 -5.31 -15.44 -10.38
N LEU A 49 -4.11 -15.62 -9.83
CA LEU A 49 -3.45 -14.62 -9.00
C LEU A 49 -3.02 -13.41 -9.84
N ASP A 50 -2.55 -13.61 -11.07
CA ASP A 50 -2.19 -12.57 -12.04
C ASP A 50 -3.39 -11.69 -12.40
N ARG A 51 -4.58 -12.29 -12.54
CA ARG A 51 -5.82 -11.53 -12.74
C ARG A 51 -6.21 -10.77 -11.48
N ALA A 52 -6.20 -11.41 -10.31
CA ALA A 52 -6.47 -10.72 -9.05
C ALA A 52 -5.50 -9.55 -8.82
N GLN A 53 -4.22 -9.74 -9.16
CA GLN A 53 -3.16 -8.74 -9.17
C GLN A 53 -3.49 -7.58 -10.12
N THR A 54 -3.83 -7.88 -11.37
CA THR A 54 -4.17 -6.87 -12.39
C THR A 54 -5.42 -6.09 -12.02
N ASP A 55 -6.48 -6.78 -11.57
CA ASP A 55 -7.74 -6.14 -11.22
C ASP A 55 -7.60 -5.29 -9.95
N LEU A 56 -6.89 -5.78 -8.93
CA LEU A 56 -6.64 -5.01 -7.72
C LEU A 56 -5.75 -3.80 -8.03
N ALA A 57 -4.72 -3.95 -8.85
CA ALA A 57 -3.87 -2.84 -9.27
C ALA A 57 -4.65 -1.79 -10.08
N GLY A 58 -5.48 -2.20 -11.04
CA GLY A 58 -6.34 -1.29 -11.81
C GLY A 58 -7.50 -0.69 -11.00
N PHE A 59 -7.92 -1.36 -9.94
CA PHE A 59 -8.87 -0.79 -8.97
C PHE A 59 -8.18 0.30 -8.14
N MET A 60 -7.02 0.00 -7.57
CA MET A 60 -6.26 0.94 -6.73
C MET A 60 -5.60 2.07 -7.51
N SER A 61 -5.41 1.96 -8.84
CA SER A 61 -4.94 3.07 -9.67
C SER A 61 -5.93 4.24 -9.72
N GLN A 62 -7.19 4.00 -9.32
CA GLN A 62 -8.23 5.02 -9.19
C GLN A 62 -8.23 5.67 -7.79
N ALA A 63 -7.56 5.05 -6.82
CA ALA A 63 -7.34 5.69 -5.54
C ALA A 63 -6.31 6.81 -5.73
N GLY A 64 -6.67 8.01 -5.28
CA GLY A 64 -5.73 9.13 -5.21
C GLY A 64 -4.67 8.91 -4.13
N PRO A 65 -3.88 9.94 -3.79
CA PRO A 65 -3.01 9.91 -2.62
C PRO A 65 -3.82 9.62 -1.36
N VAL A 66 -3.47 8.54 -0.67
CA VAL A 66 -4.11 8.14 0.58
C VAL A 66 -3.13 8.38 1.73
N VAL A 67 -3.55 9.20 2.69
CA VAL A 67 -2.80 9.49 3.91
C VAL A 67 -3.55 8.96 5.13
N ASP A 68 -2.83 8.71 6.21
CA ASP A 68 -3.36 8.23 7.49
C ASP A 68 -4.07 9.36 8.24
N GLU A 69 -5.11 9.91 7.61
CA GLU A 69 -5.99 10.93 8.15
C GLU A 69 -7.44 10.48 7.96
N ALA A 70 -8.27 10.74 8.99
CA ALA A 70 -9.68 10.33 9.00
C ALA A 70 -10.50 10.96 7.86
N ALA A 71 -10.03 12.06 7.27
CA ALA A 71 -10.71 12.80 6.22
C ALA A 71 -10.34 12.35 4.79
N SER A 72 -9.45 11.36 4.61
CA SER A 72 -8.94 10.96 3.29
C SER A 72 -9.95 10.26 2.37
N GLY A 73 -11.18 10.00 2.85
CA GLY A 73 -12.22 9.27 2.11
C GLY A 73 -11.93 7.77 1.93
N PHE A 74 -10.71 7.33 2.27
CA PHE A 74 -10.29 5.94 2.25
C PHE A 74 -10.58 5.25 3.60
N ASP A 75 -11.27 4.13 3.55
CA ASP A 75 -11.56 3.27 4.69
C ASP A 75 -11.23 1.82 4.33
N GLY A 76 -10.49 1.15 5.18
CA GLY A 76 -9.89 -0.14 4.93
C GLY A 76 -9.89 -1.04 6.15
N ALA A 77 -10.51 -2.20 6.00
CA ALA A 77 -10.52 -3.29 6.97
C ALA A 77 -10.09 -4.60 6.30
N GLU A 78 -9.85 -5.64 7.10
CA GLU A 78 -9.36 -6.94 6.61
C GLU A 78 -10.23 -7.59 5.52
N ARG A 79 -11.53 -7.27 5.44
CA ARG A 79 -12.47 -7.88 4.50
C ARG A 79 -13.05 -6.91 3.48
N THR A 80 -12.89 -5.62 3.71
CA THR A 80 -13.52 -4.57 2.91
C THR A 80 -12.60 -3.37 2.82
N LEU A 81 -12.57 -2.72 1.68
CA LEU A 81 -12.02 -1.38 1.58
C LEU A 81 -12.85 -0.54 0.64
N ALA A 82 -12.87 0.77 0.88
CA ALA A 82 -13.61 1.73 0.08
C ALA A 82 -12.86 3.05 0.01
N PHE A 83 -13.00 3.74 -1.11
CA PHE A 83 -12.43 5.06 -1.33
C PHE A 83 -13.23 5.81 -2.38
N ASP A 84 -13.03 7.11 -2.43
CA ASP A 84 -13.66 7.97 -3.43
C ASP A 84 -12.89 7.90 -4.74
N CYS A 85 -13.59 7.68 -5.85
CA CYS A 85 -13.04 7.47 -7.18
C CYS A 85 -13.74 8.38 -8.20
N GLY A 86 -13.49 9.69 -8.08
CA GLY A 86 -14.24 10.75 -8.76
C GLY A 86 -15.43 11.20 -7.91
N ASP A 87 -16.60 11.34 -8.52
CA ASP A 87 -17.85 11.69 -7.81
C ASP A 87 -18.54 10.47 -7.15
N ASP A 88 -17.93 9.30 -7.22
CA ASP A 88 -18.47 8.03 -6.79
C ASP A 88 -17.59 7.34 -5.73
N ARG A 89 -18.18 6.38 -5.00
CA ARG A 89 -17.48 5.53 -4.03
C ARG A 89 -17.15 4.17 -4.64
N CYS A 90 -15.87 3.86 -4.73
CA CYS A 90 -15.36 2.55 -5.11
C CYS A 90 -15.24 1.66 -3.88
N SER A 91 -15.58 0.37 -3.99
CA SER A 91 -15.41 -0.58 -2.89
C SER A 91 -14.91 -1.94 -3.36
N ALA A 92 -14.09 -2.57 -2.53
CA ALA A 92 -13.67 -3.96 -2.68
C ALA A 92 -14.07 -4.76 -1.45
N GLU A 93 -14.52 -5.98 -1.66
CA GLU A 93 -15.02 -6.88 -0.62
C GLU A 93 -14.49 -8.29 -0.86
N LEU A 94 -14.10 -8.96 0.22
CA LEU A 94 -13.87 -10.39 0.23
C LEU A 94 -15.12 -11.09 0.75
N ALA A 95 -15.76 -11.86 -0.13
CA ALA A 95 -16.90 -12.70 0.22
C ALA A 95 -16.45 -14.16 0.28
N SER A 96 -16.85 -14.89 1.33
CA SER A 96 -16.61 -16.32 1.44
C SER A 96 -17.95 -17.05 1.40
N ALA A 97 -18.15 -17.90 0.39
CA ALA A 97 -19.37 -18.70 0.25
C ALA A 97 -19.00 -20.11 -0.24
N SER A 98 -19.58 -21.13 0.40
CA SER A 98 -19.40 -22.53 0.02
C SER A 98 -17.92 -22.97 -0.08
N GLY A 99 -17.08 -22.54 0.86
CA GLY A 99 -15.64 -22.85 0.87
C GLY A 99 -14.82 -22.14 -0.21
N GLN A 100 -15.42 -21.20 -0.96
CA GLN A 100 -14.71 -20.39 -1.93
C GLN A 100 -14.67 -18.93 -1.50
N THR A 101 -13.49 -18.34 -1.54
CA THR A 101 -13.32 -16.90 -1.37
C THR A 101 -13.35 -16.21 -2.73
N ARG A 102 -14.07 -15.09 -2.79
CA ARG A 102 -14.20 -14.23 -3.96
C ARG A 102 -13.81 -12.81 -3.61
N LEU A 103 -13.00 -12.20 -4.47
CA LEU A 103 -12.75 -10.77 -4.49
C LEU A 103 -13.85 -10.12 -5.34
N ILE A 104 -14.57 -9.18 -4.77
CA ILE A 104 -15.64 -8.43 -5.43
C ILE A 104 -15.22 -6.96 -5.47
N LEU A 105 -15.05 -6.42 -6.66
CA LEU A 105 -14.71 -5.02 -6.88
C LEU A 105 -15.94 -4.31 -7.47
N ARG A 106 -16.37 -3.23 -6.82
CA ARG A 106 -17.54 -2.43 -7.22
C ARG A 106 -17.10 -1.01 -7.52
N GLN A 107 -17.53 -0.54 -8.68
CA GLN A 107 -17.40 0.84 -9.13
C GLN A 107 -18.74 1.24 -9.72
N ARG A 108 -19.26 2.40 -9.33
CA ARG A 108 -20.54 2.88 -9.85
C ARG A 108 -20.46 3.13 -11.35
N GLY A 109 -21.55 2.81 -12.06
CA GLY A 109 -21.58 2.81 -13.53
C GLY A 109 -20.88 1.62 -14.20
N ARG A 110 -20.22 0.73 -13.44
CA ARG A 110 -19.59 -0.49 -13.98
C ARG A 110 -20.18 -1.75 -13.35
N ARG A 111 -20.14 -2.85 -14.10
CA ARG A 111 -20.50 -4.17 -13.57
C ARG A 111 -19.47 -4.58 -12.53
N ALA A 112 -19.95 -5.09 -11.39
CA ALA A 112 -19.08 -5.61 -10.35
C ALA A 112 -18.16 -6.70 -10.92
N MET A 113 -16.86 -6.55 -10.70
CA MET A 113 -15.86 -7.54 -11.09
C MET A 113 -15.74 -8.56 -9.96
N ILE A 114 -16.04 -9.82 -10.25
CA ILE A 114 -15.97 -10.90 -9.28
C ILE A 114 -14.87 -11.87 -9.70
N ARG A 115 -13.92 -12.11 -8.80
CA ARG A 115 -12.79 -13.01 -9.01
C ARG A 115 -12.75 -14.09 -7.95
N ALA A 116 -12.75 -15.34 -8.39
CA ALA A 116 -12.58 -16.48 -7.50
C ALA A 116 -11.11 -16.62 -7.10
N LEU A 117 -10.83 -16.61 -5.81
CA LEU A 117 -9.51 -16.82 -5.23
C LEU A 117 -9.25 -18.31 -4.90
N GLY A 118 -10.31 -19.13 -4.93
CA GLY A 118 -10.26 -20.55 -4.55
C GLY A 118 -10.53 -20.75 -3.06
N ASP A 119 -9.99 -21.82 -2.50
CA ASP A 119 -10.05 -22.10 -1.05
C ASP A 119 -8.97 -21.28 -0.34
N ARG A 120 -9.33 -20.04 0.00
CA ARG A 120 -8.44 -19.05 0.64
C ARG A 120 -9.10 -18.54 1.91
N ALA A 121 -9.39 -19.47 2.83
CA ALA A 121 -10.17 -19.19 4.03
C ALA A 121 -9.61 -18.04 4.89
N ARG A 122 -8.29 -17.77 4.83
CA ARG A 122 -7.61 -16.69 5.57
C ARG A 122 -7.27 -15.49 4.70
N ALA A 123 -7.94 -15.35 3.55
CA ALA A 123 -7.78 -14.20 2.68
C ALA A 123 -8.23 -12.90 3.37
N ARG A 124 -7.34 -11.91 3.39
CA ARG A 124 -7.59 -10.59 3.96
C ARG A 124 -6.82 -9.49 3.24
N PHE A 125 -7.32 -8.28 3.32
CA PHE A 125 -6.57 -7.08 2.97
C PHE A 125 -5.62 -6.69 4.10
N VAL A 126 -4.45 -6.21 3.72
CA VAL A 126 -3.49 -5.56 4.60
C VAL A 126 -2.95 -4.30 3.91
N TYR A 127 -2.56 -3.33 4.71
CA TYR A 127 -2.21 -1.99 4.25
C TYR A 127 -0.74 -1.74 4.55
N LEU A 128 0.03 -1.31 3.56
CA LEU A 128 1.46 -1.14 3.68
C LEU A 128 1.79 0.35 3.68
N ASP A 129 2.50 0.80 4.71
CA ASP A 129 3.06 2.13 4.81
C ASP A 129 4.55 2.07 5.20
N GLU A 130 5.14 3.22 5.51
CA GLU A 130 6.55 3.30 5.94
C GLU A 130 6.81 2.73 7.35
N ARG A 131 5.75 2.50 8.14
CA ARG A 131 5.83 1.86 9.46
C ARG A 131 5.67 0.34 9.37
N GLY A 132 5.18 -0.18 8.24
CA GLY A 132 5.07 -1.60 7.94
C GLY A 132 3.67 -2.01 7.52
N VAL A 133 3.25 -3.20 7.96
CA VAL A 133 1.95 -3.79 7.61
C VAL A 133 0.92 -3.45 8.68
N GLN A 134 -0.17 -2.80 8.28
CA GLN A 134 -1.30 -2.46 9.12
C GLN A 134 -2.51 -3.36 8.76
N PRO A 135 -3.30 -3.83 9.74
CA PRO A 135 -4.49 -4.64 9.48
C PRO A 135 -5.70 -3.80 9.04
N ARG A 136 -5.63 -2.47 9.21
CA ARG A 136 -6.67 -1.51 8.86
C ARG A 136 -6.06 -0.19 8.39
N TRP A 137 -6.85 0.59 7.66
CA TRP A 137 -6.53 1.95 7.26
C TRP A 137 -7.77 2.85 7.38
N PRO A 138 -7.68 4.06 7.92
CA PRO A 138 -6.55 4.64 8.65
C PRO A 138 -6.10 3.75 9.81
N SER A 139 -4.82 3.80 10.18
CA SER A 139 -4.26 2.92 11.22
C SER A 139 -4.89 3.18 12.59
N GLY A 140 -5.41 4.40 12.79
CA GLY A 140 -5.95 4.89 14.06
C GLY A 140 -4.89 5.02 15.15
N GLN A 141 -3.60 4.97 14.79
CA GLN A 141 -2.52 5.39 15.67
C GLN A 141 -2.61 6.91 15.87
N ALA A 142 -2.19 7.40 17.05
CA ALA A 142 -2.21 8.82 17.36
C ALA A 142 -1.50 9.61 16.25
N ALA A 143 -2.03 10.81 15.94
CA ALA A 143 -1.56 11.65 14.86
C ALA A 143 -0.03 11.75 14.91
N ALA A 144 0.62 11.09 13.95
CA ALA A 144 2.05 11.20 13.81
C ALA A 144 2.38 12.67 13.49
N PRO A 145 3.59 13.15 13.84
CA PRO A 145 4.00 14.53 13.54
C PRO A 145 3.94 14.87 12.04
N ARG A 146 3.87 13.84 11.18
CA ARG A 146 3.69 13.95 9.73
C ARG A 146 2.65 12.92 9.26
N PRO A 147 1.78 13.27 8.30
CA PRO A 147 0.85 12.32 7.70
C PRO A 147 1.61 11.17 7.05
N VAL A 148 1.23 9.94 7.38
CA VAL A 148 1.84 8.73 6.82
C VAL A 148 1.05 8.33 5.57
N ALA A 149 1.73 8.19 4.43
CA ALA A 149 1.07 7.80 3.18
C ALA A 149 0.95 6.28 3.04
N LEU A 150 -0.22 5.81 2.61
CA LEU A 150 -0.43 4.44 2.17
C LEU A 150 0.40 4.20 0.91
N ARG A 151 1.22 3.14 0.90
CA ARG A 151 2.09 2.78 -0.21
C ARG A 151 1.52 1.67 -1.08
N ALA A 152 0.83 0.71 -0.45
CA ALA A 152 0.19 -0.38 -1.16
C ALA A 152 -0.93 -0.99 -0.34
N VAL A 153 -1.87 -1.63 -1.04
CA VAL A 153 -2.82 -2.58 -0.46
C VAL A 153 -2.43 -3.96 -0.95
N ALA A 154 -2.25 -4.90 -0.04
CA ALA A 154 -2.03 -6.29 -0.38
C ALA A 154 -3.23 -7.15 0.02
N LEU A 155 -3.55 -8.11 -0.84
CA LEU A 155 -4.42 -9.23 -0.54
C LEU A 155 -3.52 -10.42 -0.17
N VAL A 156 -3.68 -10.95 1.03
CA VAL A 156 -2.85 -12.04 1.57
C VAL A 156 -3.71 -13.19 2.06
N ASP A 157 -3.17 -14.40 2.10
CA ASP A 157 -3.76 -15.59 2.74
C ASP A 157 -2.80 -16.09 3.82
N GLY A 158 -3.08 -15.73 5.07
CA GLY A 158 -2.09 -15.82 6.14
C GLY A 158 -0.93 -14.85 5.88
N ASP A 159 0.27 -15.40 5.65
CA ASP A 159 1.49 -14.65 5.31
C ASP A 159 1.85 -14.73 3.82
N VAL A 160 1.04 -15.43 3.01
CA VAL A 160 1.30 -15.61 1.58
C VAL A 160 0.62 -14.47 0.80
N PRO A 161 1.37 -13.63 0.07
CA PRO A 161 0.78 -12.60 -0.77
C PRO A 161 0.05 -13.24 -1.97
N LEU A 162 -1.19 -12.82 -2.19
CA LEU A 162 -2.00 -13.20 -3.35
C LEU A 162 -1.98 -12.13 -4.44
N ALA A 163 -2.03 -10.86 -4.04
CA ALA A 163 -1.94 -9.70 -4.92
C ALA A 163 -1.44 -8.47 -4.13
N VAL A 164 -0.72 -7.56 -4.76
CA VAL A 164 -0.22 -6.32 -4.18
C VAL A 164 -0.45 -5.17 -5.14
N ALA A 165 -1.28 -4.20 -4.74
CA ALA A 165 -1.59 -3.05 -5.56
C ALA A 165 -0.95 -1.79 -4.97
N PRO A 166 -0.04 -1.12 -5.71
CA PRO A 166 0.56 0.13 -5.25
C PRO A 166 -0.50 1.24 -5.16
N VAL A 167 -0.34 2.10 -4.17
CA VAL A 167 -1.12 3.33 -3.99
C VAL A 167 -0.22 4.51 -4.31
N TRP A 168 -0.70 5.40 -5.17
CA TRP A 168 0.11 6.49 -5.69
C TRP A 168 0.24 7.60 -4.65
N ALA A 169 1.45 7.78 -4.12
CA ALA A 169 1.70 8.75 -3.05
C ALA A 169 1.67 10.23 -3.50
N ARG A 170 1.60 10.51 -4.82
CA ARG A 170 1.64 11.89 -5.34
C ARG A 170 0.62 12.15 -6.44
N GLN A 171 0.52 11.29 -7.47
CA GLN A 171 -0.37 11.53 -8.62
C GLN A 171 -0.89 10.21 -9.21
N PRO A 172 -2.15 10.14 -9.68
CA PRO A 172 -2.70 8.95 -10.35
C PRO A 172 -1.91 8.57 -11.61
N ALA A 173 -1.93 7.28 -11.98
CA ALA A 173 -1.26 6.77 -13.19
C ALA A 173 -1.73 7.43 -14.50
N THR A 174 -2.91 8.06 -14.48
CA THR A 174 -3.51 8.76 -15.63
C THR A 174 -3.09 10.22 -15.73
N CYS A 175 -2.21 10.71 -14.85
CA CYS A 175 -1.68 12.07 -14.92
C CYS A 175 -0.48 12.14 -15.88
N GLY A 176 -0.66 12.83 -17.02
CA GLY A 176 0.44 13.42 -17.76
C GLY A 176 0.77 14.75 -17.11
N PHE A 177 1.84 14.80 -16.32
CA PHE A 177 2.26 16.02 -15.65
C PHE A 177 2.73 17.05 -16.69
N ASP A 178 2.02 18.16 -16.81
CA ASP A 178 2.39 19.29 -17.64
C ASP A 178 3.30 20.21 -16.83
N SER A 179 4.61 20.19 -17.12
CA SER A 179 5.58 21.00 -16.40
C SER A 179 5.42 22.51 -16.66
N ILE A 180 4.63 22.93 -17.64
CA ILE A 180 4.38 24.34 -17.97
C ILE A 180 3.22 24.88 -17.13
N SER A 181 2.14 24.12 -16.97
CA SER A 181 1.00 24.55 -16.15
C SER A 181 1.10 24.13 -14.68
N GLY A 182 1.96 23.16 -14.36
CA GLY A 182 2.03 22.57 -13.02
C GLY A 182 0.85 21.67 -12.68
N ASP A 183 -0.01 21.38 -13.68
CA ASP A 183 -1.26 20.64 -13.50
C ASP A 183 -1.21 19.25 -14.13
N CYS A 184 -1.98 18.34 -13.55
CA CYS A 184 -2.21 17.01 -14.11
C CYS A 184 -3.31 17.05 -15.17
N ARG A 185 -2.99 16.61 -16.39
CA ARG A 185 -4.00 16.37 -17.43
C ARG A 185 -4.25 14.87 -17.59
N PRO A 186 -5.51 14.44 -17.81
CA PRO A 186 -5.79 13.05 -18.16
C PRO A 186 -5.12 12.72 -19.50
N VAL A 187 -4.29 11.68 -19.54
CA VAL A 187 -3.73 11.18 -20.80
C VAL A 187 -4.83 10.45 -21.55
N SER A 188 -5.27 10.99 -22.69
CA SER A 188 -6.14 10.25 -23.61
C SER A 188 -5.37 9.08 -24.24
N PRO A 189 -5.99 7.89 -24.40
CA PRO A 189 -5.37 6.73 -25.03
C PRO A 189 -5.09 6.94 -26.52
#